data_AF-A0A067Q1J5-F1
#
_entry.id   AF-A0A067Q1J5-F1
#
_cell.length_a   1.000
_cell.length_b   1.000
_cell.length_c   1.000
_cell.angle_alpha   90.00
_cell.angle_beta   90.00
_cell.angle_gamma   90.00
#
_symmetry.space_group_name_H-M   'P 1'
#
loop_
_entity.id
_entity.type
_entity.pdbx_description
1 polymer ?
#
loop_
_entity_poly.entity_id
_entity_poly.type
_entity_poly.pdbx_seq_one_letter_code
_entity_poly.pdbx_strand_id
1 'polypeptide(L)'
;GLRIAQVHAIFQLPPQFGSFPHPLVYVECFTLFHAPDPATGMIILTQSTRNHHQNTVVISVDRIIRSCHLMGKSTGNIDPRRTTNNTLEVASQFYFNRYISVDLFSVL
;
A
#
# COMPACT_ATOMS: atom_id res chain seq x y z
N GLY A 1 -6.62 12.92 -3.08
CA GLY A 1 -6.65 12.71 -1.62
C GLY A 1 -5.55 11.74 -1.22
N LEU A 2 -5.19 11.71 0.06
CA LEU A 2 -4.23 10.74 0.60
C LEU A 2 -4.76 9.31 0.42
N ARG A 3 -3.89 8.39 0.00
CA ARG A 3 -4.21 6.98 -0.19
C ARG A 3 -3.03 6.11 0.18
N ILE A 4 -3.32 4.85 0.50
CA ILE A 4 -2.29 3.83 0.70
C ILE A 4 -1.93 3.24 -0.66
N ALA A 5 -0.64 2.92 -0.83
CA ALA A 5 -0.15 2.25 -2.01
C ALA A 5 0.98 1.29 -1.64
N GLN A 6 1.06 0.16 -2.35
CA GLN A 6 2.16 -0.79 -2.26
C GLN A 6 3.25 -0.36 -3.24
N VAL A 7 4.47 -0.19 -2.73
CA VAL A 7 5.65 0.10 -3.56
C VAL A 7 6.14 -1.19 -4.21
N HIS A 8 6.27 -1.16 -5.54
CA HIS A 8 6.78 -2.28 -6.34
C HIS A 8 8.19 -2.02 -6.86
N ALA A 9 8.49 -0.78 -7.25
CA ALA A 9 9.82 -0.41 -7.70
C ALA A 9 10.13 1.06 -7.38
N ILE A 10 11.40 1.34 -7.11
CA ILE A 10 11.98 2.68 -7.03
C ILE A 10 13.07 2.77 -8.09
N PHE A 11 13.04 3.80 -8.93
CA PHE A 11 13.92 3.90 -10.09
C PHE A 11 14.24 5.34 -10.46
N GLN A 12 15.36 5.53 -11.15
CA GLN A 12 15.69 6.80 -11.80
C GLN A 12 15.10 6.81 -13.21
N LEU A 13 14.66 7.98 -13.67
CA LEU A 13 14.21 8.13 -15.05
C LEU A 13 15.41 7.88 -15.99
N PRO A 14 15.32 6.95 -16.95
CA PRO A 14 16.41 6.73 -17.89
C PRO A 14 16.74 8.02 -18.66
N PRO A 15 18.04 8.34 -18.91
CA PRO A 15 18.44 9.63 -19.47
C PRO A 15 17.79 9.98 -20.80
N GLN A 16 17.45 8.99 -21.62
CA GLN A 16 16.76 9.18 -22.90
C GLN A 16 15.34 9.73 -22.78
N PHE A 17 14.72 9.67 -21.59
CA PHE A 17 13.40 10.23 -21.31
C PHE A 17 13.46 11.57 -20.56
N GLY A 18 14.66 12.11 -20.36
CA GLY A 18 14.90 13.38 -19.67
C GLY A 18 15.48 13.20 -18.27
N SER A 19 15.38 14.26 -17.47
CA SER A 19 15.83 14.28 -16.07
C SER A 19 14.66 14.59 -15.15
N PHE A 20 14.68 13.98 -13.96
CA PHE A 20 13.70 14.23 -12.92
C PHE A 20 14.43 14.47 -11.59
N PRO A 21 14.03 15.46 -10.77
CA PRO A 21 14.79 15.85 -9.57
C PRO A 21 14.84 14.78 -8.48
N HIS A 22 13.94 13.81 -8.53
CA HIS A 22 13.77 12.78 -7.51
C HIS A 22 13.65 11.39 -8.14
N PRO A 23 13.98 10.31 -7.41
CA PRO A 23 13.59 8.97 -7.82
C PRO A 23 12.08 8.88 -8.06
N LEU A 24 11.69 8.08 -9.05
CA LEU A 24 10.30 7.71 -9.33
C LEU A 24 9.98 6.39 -8.64
N VAL A 25 8.70 6.20 -8.34
CA VAL A 25 8.17 5.03 -7.65
C VAL A 25 6.96 4.50 -8.39
N TYR A 26 7.02 3.23 -8.77
CA TYR A 26 5.88 2.49 -9.30
C TYR A 26 5.11 1.86 -8.13
N VAL A 27 3.83 2.21 -8.03
CA VAL A 27 2.99 1.77 -6.92
C VAL A 27 1.64 1.22 -7.38
N GLU A 28 1.12 0.27 -6.62
CA GLU A 28 -0.27 -0.22 -6.71
C GLU A 28 -1.11 0.42 -5.61
N CYS A 29 -2.26 0.98 -5.98
CA CYS A 29 -3.06 1.77 -5.05
C CYS A 29 -4.13 0.91 -4.36
N PHE A 30 -4.37 1.21 -3.09
CA PHE A 30 -5.55 0.73 -2.38
C PHE A 30 -6.72 1.70 -2.55
N THR A 31 -7.92 1.27 -2.15
CA THR A 31 -9.11 2.12 -2.07
C THR A 31 -8.89 3.32 -1.15
N LEU A 32 -9.74 4.35 -1.30
CA LEU A 32 -9.72 5.50 -0.39
C LEU A 32 -10.11 5.08 1.03
N PHE A 33 -9.74 5.92 2.01
CA PHE A 33 -10.16 5.71 3.38
C PHE A 33 -11.68 5.86 3.50
N HIS A 34 -12.32 4.87 4.12
CA HIS A 34 -13.74 4.87 4.45
C HIS A 34 -13.94 4.92 5.97
N ALA A 35 -15.20 4.96 6.40
CA ALA A 35 -15.53 4.84 7.81
C ALA A 35 -14.89 3.56 8.41
N PRO A 36 -14.34 3.63 9.62
CA PRO A 36 -13.80 2.44 10.28
C PRO A 36 -14.85 1.35 10.49
N ASP A 37 -14.41 0.11 10.44
CA ASP A 37 -15.22 -1.05 10.79
C ASP A 37 -15.71 -0.93 12.24
N PRO A 38 -17.04 -1.01 12.51
CA PRO A 38 -17.57 -0.78 13.85
C PRO A 38 -17.09 -1.77 14.91
N ALA A 39 -16.73 -3.00 14.51
CA ALA A 39 -16.30 -4.04 15.45
C ALA A 39 -14.84 -3.86 15.89
N THR A 40 -13.96 -3.44 14.98
CA THR A 40 -12.52 -3.34 15.21
C THR A 40 -12.01 -1.91 15.38
N GLY A 41 -12.78 -0.91 14.93
CA GLY A 41 -12.36 0.48 14.82
C GLY A 41 -11.24 0.72 13.78
N MET A 42 -10.94 -0.28 12.94
CA MET A 42 -9.90 -0.19 11.91
C MET A 42 -10.51 0.12 10.55
N ILE A 43 -9.77 0.82 9.69
CA ILE A 43 -10.21 1.09 8.31
C ILE A 43 -9.93 -0.15 7.47
N ILE A 44 -10.93 -0.64 6.75
CA ILE A 44 -10.78 -1.73 5.80
C ILE A 44 -10.47 -1.16 4.41
N LEU A 45 -9.46 -1.73 3.77
CA LEU A 45 -9.01 -1.37 2.42
C LEU A 45 -9.04 -2.59 1.51
N THR A 46 -9.22 -2.36 0.22
CA THR A 46 -8.99 -3.36 -0.84
C THR A 46 -8.03 -2.80 -1.88
N GLN A 47 -7.48 -3.67 -2.73
CA GLN A 47 -6.75 -3.23 -3.91
C GLN A 47 -7.69 -2.42 -4.82
N SER A 48 -7.27 -1.23 -5.23
CA SER A 48 -8.03 -0.41 -6.15
C SER A 48 -7.87 -0.96 -7.56
N THR A 49 -8.98 -1.04 -8.30
CA THR A 49 -8.97 -1.42 -9.71
C THR A 49 -9.48 -0.28 -10.58
N ARG A 50 -8.96 -0.22 -11.82
CA ARG A 50 -9.43 0.67 -12.88
C ARG A 50 -9.47 -0.13 -14.18
N ASN A 51 -10.63 -0.17 -14.84
CA ASN A 51 -10.86 -0.97 -16.05
C ASN A 51 -10.46 -2.45 -15.87
N HIS A 52 -10.82 -3.05 -14.72
CA HIS A 52 -10.49 -4.44 -14.35
C HIS A 52 -9.00 -4.76 -14.16
N HIS A 53 -8.12 -3.75 -14.16
CA HIS A 53 -6.70 -3.89 -13.82
C HIS A 53 -6.39 -3.22 -12.48
N GLN A 54 -5.30 -3.64 -11.83
CA GLN A 54 -4.79 -2.96 -10.63
C GLN A 54 -4.54 -1.47 -10.95
N ASN A 55 -4.98 -0.60 -10.05
CA ASN A 55 -4.81 0.84 -10.20
C ASN A 55 -3.38 1.22 -9.85
N THR A 56 -2.51 1.21 -10.86
CA THR A 56 -1.09 1.50 -10.71
C THR A 56 -0.78 2.93 -11.16
N VAL A 57 0.21 3.55 -10.53
CA VAL A 57 0.73 4.85 -10.95
C VAL A 57 2.24 4.94 -10.73
N VAL A 58 2.89 5.83 -11.49
CA VAL A 58 4.24 6.30 -11.18
C VAL A 58 4.14 7.66 -10.50
N ILE A 59 4.79 7.79 -9.34
CA ILE A 59 4.87 9.04 -8.58
C ILE A 59 6.33 9.37 -8.28
N SER A 60 6.61 10.63 -8.00
CA SER A 60 7.89 11.02 -7.40
C SER A 60 7.96 10.55 -5.94
N VAL A 61 9.13 10.14 -5.47
CA VAL A 61 9.31 9.58 -4.12
C VAL A 61 8.96 10.59 -3.01
N ASP A 62 9.12 11.89 -3.25
CA ASP A 62 8.75 12.97 -2.32
C ASP A 62 7.23 13.06 -2.06
N ARG A 63 6.41 12.36 -2.86
CA ARG A 63 4.98 12.22 -2.60
C ARG A 63 4.65 11.11 -1.58
N ILE A 64 5.62 10.29 -1.19
CA ILE A 64 5.46 9.30 -0.13
C ILE A 64 5.62 10.00 1.21
N ILE A 65 4.55 10.01 2.00
CA ILE A 65 4.55 10.68 3.30
C ILE A 65 5.24 9.81 4.36
N ARG A 66 4.88 8.53 4.43
CA ARG A 66 5.40 7.59 5.42
C ARG A 66 5.05 6.15 5.08
N SER A 67 5.75 5.23 5.75
CA SER A 67 5.36 3.83 5.81
C SER A 67 4.05 3.65 6.60
N CYS A 68 3.36 2.55 6.35
CA CYS A 68 2.12 2.20 7.05
C CYS A 68 2.02 0.69 7.22
N HIS A 69 1.23 0.24 8.19
CA HIS A 69 1.03 -1.17 8.45
C HIS A 69 -0.34 -1.64 7.96
N LEU A 70 -0.34 -2.60 7.04
CA LEU A 70 -1.52 -3.31 6.56
C LEU A 70 -1.50 -4.75 7.04
N MET A 71 -2.63 -5.20 7.59
CA MET A 71 -2.84 -6.57 8.01
C MET A 71 -3.91 -7.19 7.12
N GLY A 72 -3.57 -8.20 6.33
CA GLY A 72 -4.58 -8.85 5.48
C GLY A 72 -5.66 -9.49 6.36
N LYS A 73 -6.91 -9.12 6.13
CA LYS A 73 -8.08 -9.57 6.88
C LYS A 73 -8.41 -11.01 6.51
N SER A 74 -8.67 -11.83 7.53
CA SER A 74 -9.13 -13.20 7.38
C SER A 74 -10.58 -13.28 7.84
N THR A 75 -11.47 -13.77 6.99
CA THR A 75 -12.92 -13.91 7.30
C THR A 75 -13.34 -15.36 7.53
N GLY A 76 -12.38 -16.27 7.73
CA GLY A 76 -12.59 -17.70 7.84
C GLY A 76 -11.28 -18.45 7.63
N ASN A 77 -11.30 -19.48 6.78
CA ASN A 77 -10.10 -20.25 6.42
C ASN A 77 -9.04 -19.32 5.79
N ILE A 78 -7.86 -19.34 6.38
CA ILE A 78 -6.69 -18.65 5.85
C ILE A 78 -6.13 -19.49 4.71
N ASP A 79 -5.86 -18.88 3.56
CA ASP A 79 -5.18 -19.58 2.45
C ASP A 79 -3.83 -20.12 2.98
N PRO A 80 -3.60 -21.44 2.98
CA PRO A 80 -2.37 -22.03 3.52
C PRO A 80 -1.11 -21.61 2.74
N ARG A 81 -1.26 -21.06 1.53
CA ARG A 81 -0.15 -20.50 0.75
C ARG A 81 0.23 -19.09 1.21
N ARG A 82 -0.55 -18.48 2.12
CA ARG A 82 -0.27 -17.16 2.63
C ARG A 82 0.99 -17.17 3.50
N THR A 83 1.93 -16.33 3.12
CA THR A 83 3.18 -16.07 3.82
C THR A 83 3.25 -14.59 4.19
N THR A 84 4.25 -14.21 4.98
CA THR A 84 4.54 -12.80 5.26
C THR A 84 4.86 -12.02 3.99
N ASN A 85 5.44 -12.67 2.97
CA ASN A 85 5.93 -12.02 1.76
C ASN A 85 4.86 -11.82 0.68
N ASN A 86 3.82 -12.66 0.65
CA ASN A 86 2.77 -12.59 -0.36
C ASN A 86 1.42 -12.10 0.20
N THR A 87 1.37 -11.70 1.47
CA THR A 87 0.10 -11.35 2.12
C THR A 87 -0.64 -10.20 1.42
N LEU A 88 0.08 -9.28 0.78
CA LEU A 88 -0.50 -8.14 0.04
C LEU A 88 -1.09 -8.55 -1.32
N GLU A 89 -0.69 -9.71 -1.83
CA GLU A 89 -1.16 -10.27 -3.10
C GLU A 89 -2.32 -11.25 -2.87
N VAL A 90 -2.23 -12.06 -1.81
CA VAL A 90 -3.19 -13.15 -1.54
C VAL A 90 -4.44 -12.67 -0.81
N ALA A 91 -4.31 -11.68 0.09
CA ALA A 91 -5.47 -11.19 0.83
C ALA A 91 -6.32 -10.25 -0.02
N SER A 92 -7.65 -10.40 0.07
CA SER A 92 -8.60 -9.56 -0.66
C SER A 92 -8.96 -8.26 0.06
N GLN A 93 -8.84 -8.24 1.39
CA GLN A 93 -9.13 -7.10 2.26
C GLN A 93 -7.99 -6.92 3.27
N PHE A 94 -7.80 -5.69 3.71
CA PHE A 94 -6.73 -5.30 4.62
C PHE A 94 -7.27 -4.39 5.71
N TYR A 95 -6.87 -4.63 6.95
CA TYR A 95 -6.99 -3.64 8.01
C TYR A 95 -5.80 -2.69 7.95
N PHE A 96 -6.08 -1.39 7.88
CA PHE A 96 -5.09 -0.35 8.09
C PHE A 96 -4.93 -0.08 9.58
N ASN A 97 -3.74 -0.41 10.11
CA ASN A 97 -3.41 -0.14 11.50
C ASN A 97 -2.87 1.27 11.63
N ARG A 98 -3.71 2.18 12.13
CA ARG A 98 -3.35 3.60 12.33
C ARG A 98 -2.36 3.85 13.47
N TYR A 99 -2.12 2.85 14.32
CA TYR A 99 -1.33 2.97 15.55
C TYR A 99 0.13 2.56 15.38
N ILE A 100 0.48 1.96 14.24
CA ILE A 100 1.82 1.42 13.98
C ILE A 100 2.33 1.96 12.64
N SER A 101 3.49 2.63 12.68
CA SER A 101 4.33 2.97 11.53
C SER A 101 5.78 2.64 11.87
N VAL A 102 6.61 2.36 10.87
CA VAL A 102 8.03 2.04 11.09
C VAL A 102 8.73 3.17 11.85
N ASP A 103 8.35 4.42 11.56
CA ASP A 103 8.90 5.62 12.19
C ASP A 103 8.73 5.65 13.73
N LEU A 104 7.74 4.93 14.29
CA LEU A 104 7.58 4.83 15.74
C LEU A 104 8.71 4.04 16.40
N PHE A 105 9.37 3.15 15.66
CA PHE A 105 10.46 2.29 16.16
C PHE A 105 11.85 2.78 15.75
N SER A 106 11.94 3.76 14.86
CA SER A 106 13.21 4.33 14.36
C SER A 106 13.87 5.32 15.32
N VAL A 107 13.30 5.56 16.51
CA VAL A 107 13.79 6.51 17.53
C VAL A 107 14.67 5.81 18.59
N LEU A 108 15.18 4.62 18.29
CA LEU A 108 16.15 3.89 19.12
C LEU A 108 17.52 3.91 18.43
#